data_AF-A0A932L454-F1
#
_entry.id   AF-A0A932L454-F1
#
_cell.length_a   1.000
_cell.length_b   1.000
_cell.length_c   1.000
_cell.angle_alpha   90.00
_cell.angle_beta   90.00
_cell.angle_gamma   90.00
#
_symmetry.space_group_name_H-M   'P 1'
#
loop_
_entity.id
_entity.type
_entity.pdbx_description
1 polymer ?
#
loop_
_entity_poly.entity_id
_entity_poly.type
_entity_poly.pdbx_seq_one_letter_code
_entity_poly.pdbx_strand_id
1 'polypeptide(L)' 'MTAAMHCWTSGQASSGTVALSVEEIRRLIVEAGRMPVERDTLYRQVVRENGRWRSGEAVLAGA' A
#
# COMPACT_ATOMS: atom_id res chain seq x y z
N MET A 1 -39.40 2.56 30.00
CA MET A 1 -38.23 1.96 30.65
C MET A 1 -37.38 1.27 29.58
N THR A 2 -36.33 1.98 29.18
CA THR A 2 -35.07 1.64 28.52
C THR A 2 -34.89 0.21 27.98
N ALA A 3 -35.01 0.04 26.67
CA ALA A 3 -34.55 -1.15 25.96
C ALA A 3 -33.14 -0.91 25.40
N ALA A 4 -32.24 -1.85 25.74
CA ALA A 4 -31.06 -2.27 24.98
C ALA A 4 -30.05 -1.18 24.54
N MET A 5 -29.35 -0.65 25.54
CA MET A 5 -28.02 -0.03 25.39
C MET A 5 -26.98 -1.01 25.93
N HIS A 6 -26.91 -2.22 25.37
CA HIS A 6 -26.00 -3.26 25.86
C HIS A 6 -25.12 -3.83 24.75
N CYS A 7 -23.82 -3.60 24.94
CA CYS A 7 -22.72 -4.46 24.51
C CYS A 7 -22.20 -4.30 23.07
N TRP A 8 -21.64 -3.13 22.75
CA TRP A 8 -20.53 -3.02 21.80
C TRP A 8 -19.21 -3.40 22.51
N THR A 9 -19.19 -4.56 23.17
CA THR A 9 -18.05 -5.06 23.96
C THR A 9 -17.85 -6.56 23.73
N SER A 10 -17.74 -6.95 22.46
CA SER A 10 -16.97 -8.13 22.09
C SER A 10 -15.71 -7.63 21.41
N GLY A 11 -14.73 -7.28 22.25
CA GLY A 11 -13.44 -6.80 21.82
C GLY A 11 -12.72 -7.85 20.98
N GLN A 12 -12.25 -7.41 19.81
CA GLN A 12 -10.89 -7.63 19.30
C GLN A 12 -10.71 -6.76 18.07
N ALA A 13 -10.35 -5.50 18.28
CA ALA A 13 -9.71 -4.72 17.22
C ALA A 13 -8.20 -4.92 17.38
N SER A 14 -7.62 -5.90 16.66
CA SER A 14 -6.22 -5.74 16.27
C SER A 14 -6.18 -4.76 15.10
N SER A 15 -6.58 -3.52 15.38
CA SER A 15 -6.61 -2.42 14.40
C SER A 15 -5.38 -1.55 14.61
N GLY A 16 -4.21 -2.17 14.70
CA GLY A 16 -2.93 -1.45 14.74
C GLY A 16 -2.36 -1.37 13.34
N THR A 17 -2.04 -0.17 12.87
CA THR A 17 -1.10 -0.02 11.75
C THR A 17 0.23 -0.62 12.18
N VAL A 18 0.62 -1.73 11.57
CA VAL A 18 1.94 -2.34 11.81
C VAL A 18 2.94 -1.63 10.91
N ALA A 19 4.01 -1.09 11.51
CA ALA A 19 5.14 -0.59 10.75
C ALA A 19 5.89 -1.79 10.15
N LEU A 20 6.00 -1.83 8.83
CA LEU A 20 6.76 -2.83 8.09
C LEU A 20 7.98 -2.16 7.46
N SER A 21 9.07 -2.91 7.36
CA SER A 21 10.21 -2.50 6.56
C SER A 21 9.84 -2.44 5.08
N VAL A 22 10.62 -1.67 4.30
CA VAL A 22 10.44 -1.59 2.85
C VAL A 22 10.53 -2.97 2.19
N GLU A 23 11.41 -3.84 2.69
CA GLU A 23 11.59 -5.20 2.17
C GLU A 23 10.35 -6.08 2.41
N GLU A 24 9.75 -5.99 3.61
CA GLU A 24 8.52 -6.72 3.92
C GLU A 24 7.35 -6.26 3.06
N ILE A 25 7.20 -4.93 2.87
CA ILE A 25 6.18 -4.38 1.98
C ILE A 25 6.42 -4.87 0.54
N ARG A 26 7.67 -4.84 0.07
CA ARG A 26 8.04 -5.29 -1.27
C ARG A 26 7.69 -6.76 -1.48
N ARG A 27 8.01 -7.62 -0.50
CA ARG A 27 7.67 -9.04 -0.52
C ARG A 27 6.17 -9.25 -0.64
N LEU A 28 5.37 -8.60 0.21
CA LEU A 28 3.91 -8.72 0.19
C LEU A 28 3.29 -8.28 -1.14
N ILE A 29 3.80 -7.22 -1.75
CA ILE A 29 3.35 -6.75 -3.07
C ILE A 29 3.58 -7.83 -4.14
N VAL A 30 4.76 -8.45 -4.14
CA VAL A 30 5.11 -9.52 -5.10
C VAL A 30 4.29 -10.78 -4.85
N GLU A 31 4.11 -11.19 -3.60
CA GLU A 31 3.27 -12.34 -3.21
C GLU A 31 1.80 -12.15 -3.64
N ALA A 32 1.30 -10.92 -3.63
CA ALA A 32 -0.01 -10.57 -4.16
C ALA A 32 -0.08 -10.53 -5.70
N GLY A 33 0.99 -10.92 -6.41
CA GLY A 33 1.06 -10.93 -7.87
C GLY A 33 1.20 -9.54 -8.50
N ARG A 34 1.66 -8.54 -7.74
CA ARG A 34 1.90 -7.18 -8.23
C ARG A 34 3.40 -6.92 -8.38
N MET A 35 3.74 -5.95 -9.25
CA MET A 35 5.11 -5.49 -9.44
C MET A 35 5.29 -4.09 -8.83
N PRO A 36 6.18 -3.90 -7.84
CA PRO A 36 6.49 -2.58 -7.30
C PRO A 36 7.23 -1.72 -8.34
N VAL A 37 6.82 -0.46 -8.49
CA VAL A 37 7.36 0.49 -9.47
C VAL A 37 7.73 1.82 -8.79
N GLU A 38 8.92 2.36 -9.09
CA GLU A 38 9.32 3.71 -8.66
C GLU A 38 8.50 4.74 -9.43
N ARG A 39 7.96 5.76 -8.73
CA ARG A 39 7.16 6.82 -9.34
C ARG A 39 7.66 8.21 -8.97
N ASP A 40 7.50 9.16 -9.89
CA ASP A 40 7.68 10.58 -9.62
C ASP A 40 6.46 11.19 -8.92
N THR A 41 6.51 12.49 -8.65
CA THR A 41 5.40 13.24 -8.02
C THR A 41 4.18 13.41 -8.92
N LEU A 42 4.31 13.16 -10.23
CA LEU A 42 3.23 13.17 -11.21
C LEU A 42 2.68 11.75 -11.46
N TYR A 43 3.01 10.79 -10.59
CA TYR A 43 2.60 9.39 -10.69
C TYR A 43 3.03 8.71 -12.00
N ARG A 44 4.15 9.12 -12.59
CA ARG A 44 4.75 8.42 -13.74
C ARG A 44 5.87 7.51 -13.29
N GLN A 45 6.05 6.39 -13.97
CA GLN A 45 7.15 5.47 -13.71
C GLN A 45 8.48 6.20 -13.86
N VAL A 46 9.42 5.99 -12.95
CA VAL A 46 10.80 6.44 -13.13
C VAL A 46 11.58 5.34 -13.84
N VAL A 47 12.15 5.67 -15.01
CA VAL A 47 13.04 4.76 -15.76
C VAL A 47 14.47 5.22 -15.58
N ARG A 48 15.35 4.34 -15.06
CA ARG A 48 16.76 4.64 -14.79
C ARG A 48 17.67 3.83 -15.73
N GLU A 49 18.49 4.54 -16.49
CA GLU A 49 19.43 3.95 -17.43
C GLU A 49 20.71 4.82 -17.47
N ASN A 50 21.89 4.20 -17.39
CA ASN A 50 23.19 4.88 -17.51
C ASN A 50 23.36 6.11 -16.58
N GLY A 51 22.89 6.01 -15.33
CA GLY A 51 22.97 7.09 -14.35
C GLY A 51 22.06 8.29 -14.64
N ARG A 52 21.23 8.22 -15.68
CA ARG A 52 20.18 9.20 -15.99
C ARG A 52 18.81 8.62 -15.66
N TRP A 53 17.84 9.50 -15.47
CA TRP A 53 16.45 9.12 -15.27
C TRP A 53 15.53 9.89 -16.21
N ARG A 54 14.40 9.28 -16.57
CA ARG A 54 13.31 9.87 -17.35
C ARG A 54 11.96 9.40 -16.81
N SER A 55 10.93 10.22 -16.95
CA SER A 55 9.55 9.78 -16.72
C SER A 55 9.12 8.81 -17.83
N GLY A 56 8.50 7.71 -17.44
CA GLY A 56 7.90 6.69 -18.29
C GLY A 56 6.37 6.84 -18.36
N GLU A 57 5.70 5.71 -18.40
CA GLU A 57 4.24 5.64 -18.47
C GLU A 57 3.58 6.11 -17.18
N ALA A 58 2.32 6.56 -17.28
CA ALA A 58 1.51 6.87 -16.11
C ALA A 58 1.23 5.59 -15.32
N VAL A 59 1.51 5.62 -14.01
CA VAL A 59 1.20 4.52 -13.10
C VAL A 59 -0.27 4.63 -12.71
N LEU A 60 -1.11 3.93 -13.47
CA LEU A 60 -2.52 3.80 -13.15
C LEU A 60 -2.69 2.75 -12.03
N ALA A 61 -3.57 3.01 -11.07
CA ALA A 61 -4.04 1.95 -10.20
C ALA A 61 -4.77 0.93 -11.08
N GLY A 62 -4.36 -0.34 -11.01
CA GLY A 62 -4.85 -1.39 -11.90
C GLY A 62 -6.38 -1.45 -11.96
N ALA A 63 -6.91 -1.76 -13.15
CA ALA A 63 -8.33 -1.97 -13.42
C ALA A 63 -8.89 -3.18 -12.64
#